data_AF-A0A535PJB3-F1
#
_entry.id   AF-A0A535PJB3-F1
#
_cell.length_a   1.000
_cell.length_b   1.000
_cell.length_c   1.000
_cell.angle_alpha   90.00
_cell.angle_beta   90.00
_cell.angle_gamma   90.00
#
_symmetry.space_group_name_H-M   'P 1'
#
loop_
_entity.id
_entity.type
_entity.pdbx_description
1 polymer ?
#
loop_
_entity_poly.entity_id
_entity_poly.type
_entity_poly.pdbx_seq_one_letter_code
_entity_poly.pdbx_strand_id
1 'polypeptide(L)'
;MPRADHPVTDAGRRSLRPPGGQRTGSDPLGNRVPGGTRWGPGPPDVDARGGDMDQRVSHAAAPVELSMRLLGRISASVNGREIRLTGRHAQALLALLALQPRPRSREAIATDLWPDADGSSSAALRQALWLVRGAISAAGTDPDAVVEADQDSIGLRACLNLDLDAGRFERLVRGQPAEPEAALLLYRGDLAEGLCHECFASDRERLSDAYEDALAMAAQDRLDCGDPAGARTAAEQLLARDGLREEAHETLIRVYGATGSRSQVHRQFRRLREVLEREIGVEPLPETIAAYRTALAETVERSRLSAASAVFATRRGLAAFAGRT
;
A
#
# COMPACT_ATOMS: atom_id res chain seq x y z
N MET A 1 0.58 -35.94 -48.63
CA MET A 1 1.33 -36.95 -47.87
C MET A 1 2.07 -36.26 -46.75
N PRO A 2 2.08 -36.78 -45.51
CA PRO A 2 0.88 -36.84 -44.67
C PRO A 2 1.08 -36.14 -43.31
N ARG A 3 -0.06 -35.70 -42.75
CA ARG A 3 -0.25 -35.31 -41.35
C ARG A 3 -0.32 -36.56 -40.47
N ALA A 4 0.24 -36.49 -39.26
CA ALA A 4 0.11 -37.51 -38.24
C ALA A 4 -0.85 -37.00 -37.14
N ASP A 5 -1.98 -37.68 -37.01
CA ASP A 5 -2.92 -37.56 -35.90
C ASP A 5 -2.45 -38.45 -34.74
N HIS A 6 -2.44 -37.89 -33.53
CA HIS A 6 -2.33 -38.65 -32.27
C HIS A 6 -3.67 -38.59 -31.51
N PRO A 7 -4.19 -39.72 -31.00
CA PRO A 7 -5.44 -39.75 -30.26
C PRO A 7 -5.23 -39.44 -28.77
N VAL A 8 -6.13 -38.62 -28.23
CA VAL A 8 -6.28 -38.32 -26.80
C VAL A 8 -7.10 -39.44 -26.13
N THR A 9 -6.54 -40.07 -25.11
CA THR A 9 -7.22 -40.99 -24.20
C THR A 9 -7.77 -40.21 -22.99
N ASP A 10 -9.11 -40.16 -22.89
CA ASP A 10 -9.85 -39.61 -21.74
C ASP A 10 -10.02 -40.69 -20.66
N ALA A 11 -9.54 -40.39 -19.45
CA ALA A 11 -9.58 -41.25 -18.29
C ALA A 11 -10.72 -40.84 -17.35
N GLY A 12 -11.65 -41.77 -17.13
CA GLY A 12 -12.89 -41.57 -16.40
C GLY A 12 -12.73 -41.13 -14.94
N ARG A 13 -13.65 -40.25 -14.51
CA ARG A 13 -13.92 -39.93 -13.10
C ARG A 13 -15.18 -40.66 -12.63
N ARG A 14 -14.99 -41.59 -11.69
CA ARG A 14 -15.98 -42.11 -10.71
C ARG A 14 -15.54 -41.54 -9.35
N SER A 15 -16.34 -40.72 -8.68
CA SER A 15 -17.50 -41.03 -7.84
C SER A 15 -17.17 -41.11 -6.34
N LEU A 16 -18.00 -40.39 -5.58
CA LEU A 16 -18.50 -40.68 -4.22
C LEU A 16 -17.67 -40.25 -3.00
N ARG A 17 -18.16 -39.19 -2.37
CA ARG A 17 -17.96 -38.78 -0.97
C ARG A 17 -19.11 -39.33 -0.13
N PRO A 18 -18.88 -39.91 1.07
CA PRO A 18 -19.94 -40.11 2.06
C PRO A 18 -19.86 -39.09 3.22
N PRO A 19 -20.90 -38.99 4.07
CA PRO A 19 -21.16 -37.84 4.94
C PRO A 19 -21.05 -38.13 6.45
N GLY A 20 -20.99 -37.04 7.24
CA GLY A 20 -21.73 -36.92 8.52
C GLY A 20 -21.04 -37.43 9.79
N GLY A 21 -21.01 -36.56 10.82
CA GLY A 21 -20.66 -36.94 12.19
C GLY A 21 -20.65 -35.76 13.16
N GLN A 22 -21.84 -35.31 13.58
CA GLN A 22 -22.01 -34.36 14.69
C GLN A 22 -21.76 -35.08 16.03
N ARG A 23 -21.05 -34.44 16.96
CA ARG A 23 -20.98 -34.84 18.37
C ARG A 23 -21.41 -33.67 19.24
N THR A 24 -22.51 -33.87 19.95
CA THR A 24 -23.03 -33.03 21.03
C THR A 24 -22.29 -33.36 22.33
N GLY A 25 -21.81 -32.33 23.04
CA GLY A 25 -21.26 -32.43 24.38
C GLY A 25 -22.04 -31.49 25.31
N SER A 26 -22.54 -32.02 26.41
CA SER A 26 -23.15 -31.24 27.48
C SER A 26 -22.96 -31.97 28.82
N ASP A 27 -22.03 -31.47 29.64
CA ASP A 27 -22.04 -31.60 31.11
C ASP A 27 -23.20 -30.79 31.69
N PRO A 28 -23.64 -31.01 32.95
CA PRO A 28 -23.11 -30.15 34.02
C PRO A 28 -23.20 -30.68 35.49
N LEU A 29 -22.58 -29.88 36.39
CA LEU A 29 -22.90 -29.57 37.80
C LEU A 29 -22.27 -30.34 38.99
N GLY A 30 -21.62 -29.52 39.85
CA GLY A 30 -21.76 -29.54 41.33
C GLY A 30 -20.52 -30.00 42.10
N ASN A 31 -20.19 -29.53 43.32
CA ASN A 31 -20.64 -28.44 44.18
C ASN A 31 -19.72 -28.43 45.44
N ARG A 32 -19.61 -27.26 46.08
CA ARG A 32 -19.43 -26.99 47.54
C ARG A 32 -18.14 -27.32 48.32
N VAL A 33 -17.71 -26.24 48.99
CA VAL A 33 -16.90 -26.13 50.22
C VAL A 33 -17.81 -26.21 51.46
N PRO A 34 -17.27 -26.57 52.65
CA PRO A 34 -17.63 -25.82 53.88
C PRO A 34 -16.43 -25.57 54.83
N GLY A 35 -16.33 -24.36 55.40
CA GLY A 35 -16.49 -24.11 56.85
C GLY A 35 -15.13 -24.12 57.59
N GLY A 36 -14.70 -23.16 58.40
CA GLY A 36 -15.38 -22.14 59.21
C GLY A 36 -15.21 -22.48 60.69
N THR A 37 -14.25 -21.88 61.41
CA THR A 37 -14.33 -21.75 62.88
C THR A 37 -13.63 -20.47 63.38
N ARG A 38 -14.24 -19.90 64.41
CA ARG A 38 -14.10 -18.57 65.03
C ARG A 38 -13.59 -18.76 66.46
N TRP A 39 -12.68 -17.93 66.98
CA TRP A 39 -12.52 -17.59 68.41
C TRP A 39 -11.86 -16.20 68.55
N GLY A 40 -12.37 -15.37 69.47
CA GLY A 40 -11.91 -14.00 69.79
C GLY A 40 -10.98 -13.92 71.02
N PRO A 41 -10.98 -12.83 71.81
CA PRO A 41 -10.08 -11.68 71.64
C PRO A 41 -9.22 -11.34 72.88
N GLY A 42 -8.14 -10.55 72.68
CA GLY A 42 -7.36 -9.92 73.76
C GLY A 42 -6.16 -9.08 73.23
N PRO A 43 -5.97 -7.81 73.67
CA PRO A 43 -4.89 -6.90 73.22
C PRO A 43 -3.76 -6.83 74.28
N PRO A 44 -2.78 -5.89 74.24
CA PRO A 44 -2.28 -4.99 73.17
C PRO A 44 -0.76 -5.20 72.92
N ASP A 45 -0.18 -4.56 71.91
CA ASP A 45 1.06 -3.78 72.11
C ASP A 45 1.51 -3.06 70.83
N VAL A 46 1.98 -1.84 71.06
CA VAL A 46 2.58 -0.92 70.09
C VAL A 46 4.07 -1.21 70.11
N ASP A 47 4.68 -1.56 68.98
CA ASP A 47 5.95 -0.97 68.55
C ASP A 47 6.48 -1.48 67.20
N ALA A 48 7.04 -0.51 66.47
CA ALA A 48 8.23 -0.60 65.63
C ALA A 48 8.22 -1.35 64.28
N ARG A 49 8.33 -0.49 63.24
CA ARG A 49 9.32 -0.54 62.14
C ARG A 49 9.13 -1.58 61.03
N GLY A 50 9.14 -1.04 59.80
CA GLY A 50 9.79 -1.67 58.65
C GLY A 50 8.84 -2.39 57.71
N GLY A 51 8.60 -1.76 56.56
CA GLY A 51 7.82 -2.35 55.48
C GLY A 51 7.55 -1.32 54.42
N ASP A 52 8.63 -0.84 53.81
CA ASP A 52 8.61 -0.18 52.50
C ASP A 52 7.91 -1.16 51.54
N MET A 53 6.60 -0.97 51.39
CA MET A 53 5.75 -1.77 50.53
C MET A 53 6.01 -1.25 49.13
N ASP A 54 7.09 -1.77 48.56
CA ASP A 54 7.55 -1.64 47.20
C ASP A 54 6.32 -1.79 46.27
N GLN A 55 5.70 -0.65 45.97
CA GLN A 55 4.70 -0.52 44.94
C GLN A 55 5.44 -0.70 43.62
N ARG A 56 5.74 -1.96 43.31
CA ARG A 56 5.95 -2.43 41.95
C ARG A 56 4.63 -2.29 41.21
N VAL A 57 4.27 -1.04 40.92
CA VAL A 57 3.54 -0.71 39.71
C VAL A 57 4.39 -1.29 38.61
N SER A 58 3.99 -2.47 38.15
CA SER A 58 4.37 -3.05 36.88
C SER A 58 4.11 -1.97 35.84
N HIS A 59 5.14 -1.16 35.57
CA HIS A 59 5.21 -0.35 34.37
C HIS A 59 5.21 -1.37 33.25
N ALA A 60 4.02 -1.68 32.71
CA ALA A 60 3.93 -2.27 31.40
C ALA A 60 4.73 -1.31 30.50
N ALA A 61 5.94 -1.72 30.14
CA ALA A 61 6.81 -0.92 29.30
C ALA A 61 5.96 -0.51 28.09
N ALA A 62 5.96 0.78 27.76
CA ALA A 62 5.23 1.27 26.60
C ALA A 62 5.60 0.39 25.40
N PRO A 63 4.61 -0.04 24.57
CA PRO A 63 4.88 -0.94 23.47
C PRO A 63 5.92 -0.29 22.55
N VAL A 64 6.95 -1.05 22.19
CA VAL A 64 7.98 -0.56 21.28
C VAL A 64 7.33 -0.29 19.93
N GLU A 65 7.49 0.94 19.44
CA GLU A 65 6.97 1.37 18.16
C GLU A 65 8.09 1.39 17.13
N LEU A 66 7.96 0.62 16.05
CA LEU A 66 8.85 0.67 14.90
C LEU A 66 8.07 1.26 13.73
N SER A 67 8.51 2.41 13.24
CA SER A 67 7.99 3.00 12.03
C SER A 67 8.95 2.77 10.88
N MET A 68 8.43 2.30 9.75
CA MET A 68 9.22 2.07 8.54
C MET A 68 8.55 2.69 7.33
N ARG A 69 9.38 3.34 6.51
CA ARG A 69 8.99 3.87 5.23
C ARG A 69 9.73 3.14 4.14
N LEU A 70 9.00 2.36 3.36
CA LEU A 70 9.51 1.53 2.27
C LEU A 70 9.00 1.99 0.91
N LEU A 71 7.98 2.86 0.82
CA LEU A 71 7.54 3.43 -0.46
C LEU A 71 8.41 4.64 -0.81
N GLY A 72 9.46 4.39 -1.60
CA GLY A 72 10.58 5.29 -1.85
C GLY A 72 11.84 4.85 -1.11
N ARG A 73 12.72 5.81 -0.82
CA ARG A 73 13.96 5.53 -0.06
C ARG A 73 13.65 5.05 1.35
N ILE A 74 14.34 3.99 1.76
CA ILE A 74 14.13 3.37 3.07
C ILE A 74 14.48 4.35 4.19
N SER A 75 13.57 4.49 5.14
CA SER A 75 13.84 5.07 6.44
C SER A 75 13.13 4.26 7.53
N ALA A 76 13.76 4.20 8.70
CA ALA A 76 13.21 3.48 9.84
C ALA A 76 13.47 4.27 11.13
N SER A 77 12.55 4.20 12.07
CA SER A 77 12.70 4.76 13.40
C SER A 77 12.10 3.81 14.45
N VAL A 78 12.69 3.77 15.63
CA VAL A 78 12.15 3.08 16.80
C VAL A 78 11.89 4.07 17.92
N ASN A 79 10.69 4.07 18.48
CA ASN A 79 10.24 5.02 19.50
C ASN A 79 10.53 6.48 19.09
N GLY A 80 10.29 6.81 17.82
CA GLY A 80 10.55 8.13 17.24
C GLY A 80 12.02 8.48 16.93
N ARG A 81 12.98 7.59 17.23
CA ARG A 81 14.42 7.82 16.96
C ARG A 81 14.87 7.07 15.72
N GLU A 82 15.59 7.75 14.84
CA GLU A 82 16.08 7.20 13.56
C GLU A 82 17.01 5.99 13.76
N ILE A 83 16.74 4.91 13.02
CA ILE A 83 17.62 3.75 12.89
C ILE A 83 18.51 3.95 11.67
N ARG A 84 19.79 4.23 11.89
CA ARG A 84 20.77 4.41 10.81
C ARG A 84 21.41 3.08 10.43
N LEU A 85 20.86 2.44 9.41
CA LEU A 85 21.39 1.18 8.88
C LEU A 85 22.52 1.44 7.88
N THR A 86 23.75 1.09 8.27
CA THR A 86 24.90 1.08 7.38
C THR A 86 24.90 -0.23 6.57
N GLY A 87 24.64 -0.15 5.27
CA GLY A 87 24.79 -1.26 4.33
C GLY A 87 23.48 -1.83 3.79
N ARG A 88 23.49 -2.11 2.48
CA ARG A 88 22.30 -2.51 1.70
C ARG A 88 21.61 -3.78 2.22
N HIS A 89 22.37 -4.79 2.65
CA HIS A 89 21.79 -6.06 3.11
C HIS A 89 21.16 -5.94 4.52
N ALA A 90 21.67 -5.04 5.36
CA ALA A 90 21.04 -4.76 6.67
C ALA A 90 19.71 -4.02 6.48
N GLN A 91 19.67 -3.06 5.53
CA GLN A 91 18.43 -2.39 5.11
C GLN A 91 17.43 -3.39 4.53
N ALA A 92 17.88 -4.26 3.62
CA ALA A 92 17.04 -5.29 3.02
C ALA A 92 16.52 -6.30 4.07
N LEU A 93 17.35 -6.73 5.01
CA LEU A 93 16.94 -7.60 6.10
C LEU A 93 15.80 -6.97 6.91
N LEU A 94 15.97 -5.74 7.40
CA LEU A 94 14.92 -5.11 8.20
C LEU A 94 13.64 -4.87 7.39
N ALA A 95 13.76 -4.45 6.12
CA ALA A 95 12.62 -4.26 5.23
C ALA A 95 11.85 -5.58 4.99
N LEU A 96 12.56 -6.68 4.75
CA LEU A 96 11.98 -8.01 4.54
C LEU A 96 11.25 -8.53 5.79
N LEU A 97 11.82 -8.29 6.98
CA LEU A 97 11.16 -8.64 8.25
C LEU A 97 9.91 -7.77 8.52
N ALA A 98 9.88 -6.53 8.06
CA ALA A 98 8.72 -5.64 8.21
C ALA A 98 7.59 -5.93 7.22
N LEU A 99 7.93 -6.24 5.96
CA LEU A 99 6.94 -6.63 4.94
C LEU A 99 6.27 -7.97 5.27
N GLN A 100 7.00 -8.87 5.94
CA GLN A 100 6.49 -10.16 6.38
C GLN A 100 6.74 -10.32 7.90
N PRO A 101 5.90 -9.70 8.76
CA PRO A 101 6.10 -9.64 10.21
C PRO A 101 5.75 -10.97 10.89
N ARG A 102 6.47 -12.03 10.50
CA ARG A 102 6.43 -13.37 11.07
C ARG A 102 7.86 -13.93 11.15
N PRO A 103 8.17 -14.79 12.13
CA PRO A 103 9.47 -15.47 12.16
C PRO A 103 9.70 -16.24 10.85
N ARG A 104 10.87 -16.04 10.24
CA ARG A 104 11.31 -16.75 9.04
C ARG A 104 12.59 -17.51 9.33
N SER A 105 12.78 -18.66 8.68
CA SER A 105 14.01 -19.42 8.85
C SER A 105 15.22 -18.63 8.36
N ARG A 106 16.36 -18.80 9.03
CA ARG A 106 17.63 -18.17 8.65
C ARG A 106 18.03 -18.56 7.23
N GLU A 107 17.79 -19.81 6.86
CA GLU A 107 18.04 -20.33 5.50
C GLU A 107 17.21 -19.59 4.46
N ALA A 108 15.89 -19.43 4.67
CA ALA A 108 15.02 -18.75 3.71
C ALA A 108 15.40 -17.27 3.54
N ILE A 109 15.71 -16.56 4.64
CA ILE A 109 16.19 -15.18 4.57
C ILE A 109 17.53 -15.10 3.82
N ALA A 110 18.43 -16.06 4.07
CA ALA A 110 19.72 -16.09 3.42
C ALA A 110 19.61 -16.32 1.92
N THR A 111 18.72 -17.21 1.48
CA THR A 111 18.40 -17.44 0.06
C THR A 111 17.83 -16.20 -0.60
N ASP A 112 16.90 -15.49 0.06
CA ASP A 112 16.27 -14.29 -0.50
C ASP A 112 17.28 -13.12 -0.66
N LEU A 113 18.18 -12.94 0.30
CA LEU A 113 19.12 -11.80 0.32
C LEU A 113 20.42 -12.06 -0.42
N TRP A 114 20.84 -13.33 -0.55
CA TRP A 114 22.07 -13.75 -1.23
C TRP A 114 21.83 -14.98 -2.11
N PRO A 115 21.06 -14.85 -3.20
CA PRO A 115 20.75 -15.99 -4.08
C PRO A 115 21.98 -16.56 -4.80
N ASP A 116 22.97 -15.71 -5.10
CA ASP A 116 24.18 -16.09 -5.87
C ASP A 116 25.39 -16.46 -4.99
N ALA A 117 25.18 -16.72 -3.69
CA ALA A 117 26.29 -17.04 -2.81
C ALA A 117 26.77 -18.49 -3.01
N ASP A 118 27.97 -18.66 -3.57
CA ASP A 118 28.66 -19.95 -3.75
C ASP A 118 29.11 -20.62 -2.42
N GLY A 119 28.72 -20.08 -1.26
CA GLY A 119 29.18 -20.49 0.06
C GLY A 119 28.17 -20.19 1.18
N SER A 120 28.60 -20.23 2.45
CA SER A 120 27.68 -20.08 3.58
C SER A 120 27.22 -18.63 3.79
N SER A 121 26.06 -18.30 3.22
CA SER A 121 25.30 -17.05 3.45
C SER A 121 24.98 -16.78 4.93
N SER A 122 25.19 -17.76 5.81
CA SER A 122 25.03 -17.63 7.26
C SER A 122 25.96 -16.60 7.89
N ALA A 123 27.19 -16.43 7.39
CA ALA A 123 28.11 -15.40 7.90
C ALA A 123 27.61 -13.99 7.54
N ALA A 124 27.19 -13.78 6.29
CA ALA A 124 26.64 -12.52 5.82
C ALA A 124 25.33 -12.17 6.54
N LEU A 125 24.45 -13.15 6.76
CA LEU A 125 23.22 -12.97 7.54
C LEU A 125 23.52 -12.58 8.99
N ARG A 126 24.49 -13.24 9.65
CA ARG A 126 24.91 -12.86 11.01
C ARG A 126 25.43 -11.42 11.06
N GLN A 127 26.21 -11.01 10.08
CA GLN A 127 26.72 -9.64 9.98
C GLN A 127 25.59 -8.62 9.76
N ALA A 128 24.65 -8.90 8.84
CA ALA A 128 23.49 -8.03 8.61
C ALA A 128 22.62 -7.91 9.86
N LEU A 129 22.35 -9.02 10.55
CA LEU A 129 21.61 -9.03 11.81
C LEU A 129 22.33 -8.24 12.91
N TRP A 130 23.65 -8.38 13.01
CA TRP A 130 24.46 -7.63 13.96
C TRP A 130 24.38 -6.12 13.69
N LEU A 131 24.44 -5.69 12.43
CA LEU A 131 24.30 -4.28 12.04
C LEU A 131 22.90 -3.73 12.37
N VAL A 132 21.84 -4.49 12.09
CA VAL A 132 20.46 -4.12 12.44
C VAL A 132 20.32 -3.94 13.96
N ARG A 133 20.78 -4.92 14.74
CA ARG A 133 20.72 -4.87 16.21
C ARG A 133 21.54 -3.70 16.76
N GLY A 134 22.74 -3.47 16.23
CA GLY A 134 23.59 -2.34 16.63
C GLY A 134 22.93 -0.98 16.35
N ALA A 135 22.26 -0.83 15.21
CA ALA A 135 21.55 0.40 14.86
C ALA A 135 20.34 0.67 15.78
N ILE A 136 19.61 -0.39 16.17
CA ILE A 136 18.51 -0.29 17.15
C ILE A 136 19.03 0.11 18.53
N SER A 137 20.13 -0.50 18.98
CA SER A 137 20.82 -0.10 20.22
C SER A 137 21.29 1.35 20.19
N ALA A 138 21.84 1.81 19.06
CA ALA A 138 22.29 3.19 18.89
C ALA A 138 21.12 4.19 18.93
N ALA A 139 19.92 3.78 18.52
CA ALA A 139 18.69 4.55 18.72
C ALA A 139 18.18 4.53 20.18
N GLY A 140 18.86 3.80 21.08
CA GLY A 140 18.55 3.74 22.51
C GLY A 140 17.38 2.81 22.85
N THR A 141 17.11 1.81 22.01
CA THR A 141 16.14 0.75 22.30
C THR A 141 16.87 -0.59 22.39
N ASP A 142 16.43 -1.48 23.29
CA ASP A 142 16.93 -2.85 23.37
C ASP A 142 16.60 -3.60 22.06
N PRO A 143 17.61 -4.12 21.32
CA PRO A 143 17.37 -4.87 20.10
C PRO A 143 16.48 -6.09 20.29
N ASP A 144 16.52 -6.73 21.47
CA ASP A 144 15.71 -7.92 21.77
C ASP A 144 14.22 -7.58 21.99
N ALA A 145 13.90 -6.30 22.18
CA ALA A 145 12.53 -5.79 22.21
C ALA A 145 11.95 -5.52 20.79
N VAL A 146 12.80 -5.52 19.75
CA VAL A 146 12.39 -5.28 18.35
C VAL A 146 12.53 -6.53 17.50
N VAL A 147 13.70 -7.18 17.55
CA VAL A 147 14.04 -8.33 16.72
C VAL A 147 14.17 -9.56 17.59
N GLU A 148 13.43 -10.60 17.25
CA GLU A 148 13.65 -11.93 17.80
C GLU A 148 14.50 -12.76 16.86
N ALA A 149 15.53 -13.39 17.40
CA ALA A 149 16.41 -14.25 16.64
C ALA A 149 16.89 -15.41 17.50
N ASP A 150 16.76 -16.62 16.99
CA ASP A 150 17.30 -17.83 17.58
C ASP A 150 18.22 -18.56 16.57
N GLN A 151 18.49 -19.84 16.83
CA GLN A 151 19.35 -20.66 15.97
C GLN A 151 18.72 -20.94 14.60
N ASP A 152 17.39 -20.96 14.50
CA ASP A 152 16.67 -21.41 13.31
C ASP A 152 15.95 -20.27 12.60
N SER A 153 15.55 -19.22 13.32
CA SER A 153 14.65 -18.18 12.84
C SER A 153 15.06 -16.75 13.21
N ILE A 154 14.59 -15.79 12.41
CA ILE A 154 14.69 -14.35 12.66
C ILE A 154 13.32 -13.73 12.34
N GLY A 155 12.84 -12.83 13.20
CA GLY A 155 11.55 -12.16 13.07
C GLY A 155 11.55 -10.80 13.77
N LEU A 156 10.50 -10.01 13.53
CA LEU A 156 10.13 -8.91 14.42
C LEU A 156 9.33 -9.47 15.60
N ARG A 157 9.49 -8.88 16.78
CA ARG A 157 8.72 -9.26 17.98
C ARG A 157 7.22 -9.07 17.74
N ALA A 158 6.41 -10.06 18.09
CA ALA A 158 4.96 -10.00 17.90
C ALA A 158 4.25 -8.89 18.72
N CYS A 159 4.84 -8.45 19.83
CA CYS A 159 4.30 -7.37 20.67
C CYS A 159 4.66 -5.96 20.19
N LEU A 160 5.43 -5.85 19.10
CA LEU A 160 5.85 -4.58 18.54
C LEU A 160 4.71 -3.91 17.77
N ASN A 161 4.56 -2.60 17.95
CA ASN A 161 3.66 -1.80 17.12
C ASN A 161 4.39 -1.40 15.84
N LEU A 162 4.06 -2.04 14.72
CA LEU A 162 4.66 -1.75 13.41
C LEU A 162 3.82 -0.74 12.62
N ASP A 163 4.33 0.47 12.45
CA ASP A 163 3.79 1.44 11.48
C ASP A 163 4.57 1.34 10.17
N LEU A 164 4.00 0.63 9.19
CA LEU A 164 4.58 0.43 7.87
C LEU A 164 3.75 1.16 6.81
N ASP A 165 4.38 2.07 6.06
CA ASP A 165 3.69 2.81 4.99
C ASP A 165 3.15 1.91 3.88
N ALA A 166 3.89 0.88 3.45
CA ALA A 166 3.42 -0.11 2.47
C ALA A 166 2.15 -0.83 2.95
N GLY A 167 2.13 -1.30 4.21
CA GLY A 167 0.93 -1.94 4.78
C GLY A 167 -0.24 -0.97 4.97
N ARG A 168 0.02 0.31 5.27
CA ARG A 168 -1.03 1.33 5.32
C ARG A 168 -1.57 1.66 3.93
N PHE A 169 -0.70 1.81 2.94
CA PHE A 169 -1.05 2.01 1.54
C PHE A 169 -1.98 0.91 1.04
N GLU A 170 -1.61 -0.36 1.25
CA GLU A 170 -2.42 -1.50 0.86
C GLU A 170 -3.81 -1.50 1.49
N ARG A 171 -3.93 -1.11 2.76
CA ARG A 171 -5.22 -1.00 3.45
C ARG A 171 -6.11 0.10 2.85
N LEU A 172 -5.52 1.22 2.43
CA LEU A 172 -6.26 2.34 1.84
C LEU A 172 -6.77 1.99 0.43
N VAL A 173 -5.96 1.32 -0.39
CA VAL A 173 -6.37 0.92 -1.75
C VAL A 173 -7.33 -0.27 -1.76
N ARG A 174 -7.20 -1.21 -0.82
CA ARG A 174 -8.08 -2.40 -0.73
C ARG A 174 -9.29 -2.19 0.19
N GLY A 175 -9.37 -1.07 0.89
CA GLY A 175 -10.46 -0.77 1.82
C GLY A 175 -11.83 -0.66 1.14
N GLN A 176 -12.89 -0.73 1.94
CA GLN A 176 -14.26 -0.47 1.49
C GLN A 176 -14.92 0.56 2.43
N PRO A 177 -15.09 1.82 1.99
CA PRO A 177 -14.66 2.37 0.70
C PRO A 177 -13.12 2.46 0.59
N ALA A 178 -12.60 2.43 -0.63
CA ALA A 178 -11.20 2.73 -0.89
C ALA A 178 -10.92 4.23 -0.70
N GLU A 179 -9.70 4.57 -0.31
CA GLU A 179 -9.27 5.96 -0.06
C GLU A 179 -8.04 6.29 -0.92
N PRO A 180 -8.20 6.40 -2.26
CA PRO A 180 -7.07 6.55 -3.17
C PRO A 180 -6.24 7.80 -2.87
N GLU A 181 -6.88 8.92 -2.55
CA GLU A 181 -6.19 10.18 -2.20
C GLU A 181 -5.21 10.03 -1.03
N ALA A 182 -5.65 9.36 0.05
CA ALA A 182 -4.80 9.11 1.20
C ALA A 182 -3.67 8.13 0.87
N ALA A 183 -3.93 7.15 -0.01
CA ALA A 183 -2.93 6.19 -0.46
C ALA A 183 -1.82 6.86 -1.28
N LEU A 184 -2.18 7.75 -2.21
CA LEU A 184 -1.24 8.48 -3.06
C LEU A 184 -0.21 9.29 -2.25
N LEU A 185 -0.62 9.85 -1.10
CA LEU A 185 0.28 10.60 -0.21
C LEU A 185 1.38 9.74 0.44
N LEU A 186 1.17 8.42 0.55
CA LEU A 186 2.14 7.50 1.13
C LEU A 186 3.18 7.03 0.11
N TYR A 187 2.81 6.98 -1.18
CA TYR A 187 3.65 6.45 -2.23
C TYR A 187 4.62 7.53 -2.76
N ARG A 188 5.81 7.60 -2.17
CA ARG A 188 6.84 8.61 -2.54
C ARG A 188 7.86 8.12 -3.57
N GLY A 189 7.76 6.84 -3.93
CA GLY A 189 8.65 6.13 -4.85
C GLY A 189 8.39 4.63 -4.75
N ASP A 190 9.05 3.86 -5.60
CA ASP A 190 8.85 2.42 -5.62
C ASP A 190 9.35 1.75 -4.35
N LEU A 191 8.86 0.53 -4.09
CA LEU A 191 9.24 -0.23 -2.91
C LEU A 191 10.76 -0.39 -2.79
N ALA A 192 11.28 0.03 -1.64
CA ALA A 192 12.69 -0.01 -1.28
C ALA A 192 13.58 0.63 -2.36
N GLU A 193 13.21 1.82 -2.82
CA GLU A 193 13.91 2.54 -3.88
C GLU A 193 15.41 2.65 -3.57
N GLY A 194 16.24 2.26 -4.54
CA GLY A 194 17.70 2.20 -4.39
C GLY A 194 18.23 0.88 -3.80
N LEU A 195 17.37 -0.04 -3.35
CA LEU A 195 17.74 -1.44 -3.09
C LEU A 195 17.48 -2.32 -4.31
N CYS A 196 18.53 -2.97 -4.80
CA CYS A 196 18.48 -3.88 -5.95
C CYS A 196 18.32 -5.36 -5.55
N HIS A 197 17.61 -5.66 -4.46
CA HIS A 197 17.42 -7.06 -4.05
C HIS A 197 16.20 -7.65 -4.76
N GLU A 198 16.40 -8.75 -5.47
CA GLU A 198 15.34 -9.43 -6.26
C GLU A 198 14.18 -9.93 -5.41
N CYS A 199 14.40 -10.19 -4.12
CA CYS A 199 13.34 -10.60 -3.20
C CYS A 199 12.21 -9.56 -3.04
N PHE A 200 12.44 -8.30 -3.44
CA PHE A 200 11.41 -7.25 -3.45
C PHE A 200 10.71 -7.08 -4.80
N ALA A 201 11.13 -7.76 -5.87
CA ALA A 201 10.63 -7.52 -7.22
C ALA A 201 9.10 -7.71 -7.32
N SER A 202 8.58 -8.82 -6.80
CA SER A 202 7.14 -9.11 -6.84
C SER A 202 6.32 -8.14 -5.98
N ASP A 203 6.78 -7.79 -4.79
CA ASP A 203 6.09 -6.79 -3.96
C ASP A 203 6.15 -5.39 -4.57
N ARG A 204 7.26 -5.03 -5.24
CA ARG A 204 7.42 -3.77 -5.95
C ARG A 204 6.45 -3.65 -7.12
N GLU A 205 6.36 -4.67 -7.96
CA GLU A 205 5.41 -4.74 -9.08
C GLU A 205 3.98 -4.63 -8.57
N ARG A 206 3.59 -5.48 -7.61
CA ARG A 206 2.26 -5.49 -7.02
C ARG A 206 1.86 -4.15 -6.37
N LEU A 207 2.79 -3.46 -5.71
CA LEU A 207 2.53 -2.14 -5.12
C LEU A 207 2.51 -1.03 -6.17
N SER A 208 3.30 -1.16 -7.24
CA SER A 208 3.27 -0.26 -8.41
C SER A 208 1.91 -0.31 -9.09
N ASP A 209 1.42 -1.52 -9.39
CA ASP A 209 0.12 -1.73 -10.03
C ASP A 209 -1.02 -1.12 -9.18
N ALA A 210 -0.99 -1.36 -7.87
CA ALA A 210 -1.97 -0.81 -6.95
C ALA A 210 -1.90 0.73 -6.86
N TYR A 211 -0.71 1.33 -7.05
CA TYR A 211 -0.56 2.78 -7.10
C TYR A 211 -1.11 3.36 -8.40
N GLU A 212 -0.90 2.66 -9.52
CA GLU A 212 -1.45 3.02 -10.82
C GLU A 212 -2.97 2.96 -10.83
N ASP A 213 -3.56 1.93 -10.24
CA ASP A 213 -5.01 1.83 -10.05
C ASP A 213 -5.53 2.94 -9.12
N ALA A 214 -4.82 3.27 -8.04
CA ALA A 214 -5.19 4.38 -7.16
C ALA A 214 -5.15 5.74 -7.88
N LEU A 215 -4.18 5.95 -8.78
CA LEU A 215 -4.13 7.15 -9.64
C LEU A 215 -5.32 7.19 -10.60
N ALA A 216 -5.70 6.07 -11.21
CA ALA A 216 -6.87 5.99 -12.09
C ALA A 216 -8.16 6.35 -11.35
N MET A 217 -8.35 5.76 -10.16
CA MET A 217 -9.50 6.05 -9.28
C MET A 217 -9.53 7.53 -8.88
N ALA A 218 -8.41 8.08 -8.38
CA ALA A 218 -8.34 9.49 -7.99
C ALA A 218 -8.60 10.43 -9.18
N ALA A 219 -8.11 10.09 -10.37
CA ALA A 219 -8.35 10.89 -11.56
C ALA A 219 -9.85 10.96 -11.91
N GLN A 220 -10.54 9.83 -11.84
CA GLN A 220 -11.98 9.74 -12.10
C GLN A 220 -12.80 10.44 -11.00
N ASP A 221 -12.51 10.18 -9.72
CA ASP A 221 -13.21 10.81 -8.58
C ASP A 221 -13.11 12.34 -8.61
N ARG A 222 -11.93 12.87 -8.95
CA ARG A 222 -11.71 14.31 -9.11
C ARG A 222 -12.50 14.88 -10.30
N LEU A 223 -12.59 14.13 -11.39
CA LEU A 223 -13.39 14.52 -12.54
C LEU A 223 -14.87 14.65 -12.15
N ASP A 224 -15.39 13.66 -11.43
CA ASP A 224 -16.79 13.60 -11.00
C ASP A 224 -17.10 14.67 -9.94
N CYS A 225 -16.13 15.03 -9.10
CA CYS A 225 -16.23 16.14 -8.16
C CYS A 225 -16.06 17.54 -8.80
N GLY A 226 -15.82 17.63 -10.10
CA GLY A 226 -15.63 18.90 -10.80
C GLY A 226 -14.26 19.55 -10.59
N ASP A 227 -13.23 18.77 -10.27
CA ASP A 227 -11.82 19.18 -10.22
C ASP A 227 -11.05 18.66 -11.46
N PRO A 228 -11.17 19.32 -12.63
CA PRO A 228 -10.46 18.93 -13.84
C PRO A 228 -8.94 19.11 -13.73
N ALA A 229 -8.46 20.01 -12.86
CA ALA A 229 -7.03 20.26 -12.68
C ALA A 229 -6.37 19.09 -11.94
N GLY A 230 -6.95 18.67 -10.81
CA GLY A 230 -6.48 17.52 -10.07
C GLY A 230 -6.64 16.21 -10.85
N ALA A 231 -7.74 16.04 -11.59
CA ALA A 231 -7.93 14.86 -12.46
C ALA A 231 -6.83 14.77 -13.52
N ARG A 232 -6.50 15.91 -14.15
CA ARG A 232 -5.39 15.99 -15.11
C ARG A 232 -4.06 15.59 -14.49
N THR A 233 -3.74 16.12 -13.31
CA THR A 233 -2.48 15.79 -12.63
C THR A 233 -2.36 14.30 -12.33
N ALA A 234 -3.43 13.67 -11.82
CA ALA A 234 -3.43 12.23 -11.55
C ALA A 234 -3.27 11.40 -12.83
N ALA A 235 -4.00 11.75 -13.90
CA ALA A 235 -3.90 11.05 -15.17
C ALA A 235 -2.52 11.24 -15.86
N GLU A 236 -1.92 12.43 -15.79
CA GLU A 236 -0.55 12.67 -16.29
C GLU A 236 0.49 11.88 -15.51
N GLN A 237 0.33 11.73 -14.19
CA GLN A 237 1.19 10.87 -13.37
C GLN A 237 1.04 9.39 -13.74
N LEU A 238 -0.20 8.94 -14.01
CA LEU A 238 -0.45 7.56 -14.44
C LEU A 238 0.23 7.28 -15.78
N LEU A 239 0.06 8.15 -16.78
CA LEU A 239 0.69 7.99 -18.09
C LEU A 239 2.22 8.13 -18.09
N ALA A 240 2.79 8.73 -17.05
CA ALA A 240 4.23 8.77 -16.86
C ALA A 240 4.80 7.42 -16.39
N ARG A 241 3.98 6.60 -15.71
CA ARG A 241 4.33 5.25 -15.27
C ARG A 241 3.99 4.21 -16.33
N ASP A 242 2.74 4.22 -16.79
CA ASP A 242 2.26 3.34 -17.84
C ASP A 242 1.50 4.13 -18.90
N GLY A 243 2.15 4.29 -20.06
CA GLY A 243 1.58 4.97 -21.21
C GLY A 243 0.47 4.19 -21.92
N LEU A 244 0.22 2.93 -21.56
CA LEU A 244 -0.83 2.08 -22.13
C LEU A 244 -2.16 2.15 -21.35
N ARG A 245 -2.19 2.85 -20.20
CA ARG A 245 -3.41 3.05 -19.41
C ARG A 245 -4.41 3.93 -20.17
N GLU A 246 -5.28 3.30 -20.94
CA GLU A 246 -6.26 3.99 -21.78
C GLU A 246 -7.23 4.85 -20.97
N GLU A 247 -7.61 4.42 -19.77
CA GLU A 247 -8.45 5.16 -18.81
C GLU A 247 -7.88 6.55 -18.47
N ALA A 248 -6.56 6.68 -18.35
CA ALA A 248 -5.91 7.97 -18.12
C ALA A 248 -5.91 8.85 -19.37
N HIS A 249 -5.75 8.24 -20.56
CA HIS A 249 -5.93 8.98 -21.81
C HIS A 249 -7.36 9.49 -21.97
N GLU A 250 -8.35 8.66 -21.67
CA GLU A 250 -9.76 9.02 -21.67
C GLU A 250 -10.04 10.18 -20.70
N THR A 251 -9.51 10.09 -19.48
CA THR A 251 -9.64 11.15 -18.47
C THR A 251 -9.10 12.49 -18.99
N LEU A 252 -7.90 12.49 -19.58
CA LEU A 252 -7.31 13.70 -20.18
C LEU A 252 -8.13 14.25 -21.36
N ILE A 253 -8.68 13.36 -22.19
CA ILE A 253 -9.58 13.75 -23.29
C ILE A 253 -10.81 14.48 -22.75
N ARG A 254 -11.44 13.93 -21.71
CA ARG A 254 -12.60 14.55 -21.03
C ARG A 254 -12.22 15.90 -20.41
N VAL A 255 -11.08 16.00 -19.70
CA VAL A 255 -10.59 17.27 -19.14
C VAL A 255 -10.40 18.32 -20.23
N TYR A 256 -9.79 17.97 -21.37
CA TYR A 256 -9.59 18.91 -22.47
C TYR A 256 -10.89 19.29 -23.19
N GLY A 257 -11.89 18.41 -23.20
CA GLY A 257 -13.26 18.72 -23.66
C GLY A 257 -13.90 19.82 -22.81
N ALA A 258 -13.85 19.64 -21.49
CA ALA A 258 -14.45 20.54 -20.52
C ALA A 258 -13.73 21.90 -20.40
N THR A 259 -12.39 21.89 -20.37
CA THR A 259 -11.59 23.09 -20.03
C THR A 259 -10.65 23.56 -21.13
N GLY A 260 -10.19 22.63 -21.98
CA GLY A 260 -9.13 22.88 -22.95
C GLY A 260 -9.62 23.42 -24.30
N SER A 261 -8.90 23.07 -25.35
CA SER A 261 -9.20 23.42 -26.74
C SER A 261 -9.38 22.17 -27.59
N ARG A 262 -10.07 22.32 -28.72
CA ARG A 262 -10.27 21.25 -29.70
C ARG A 262 -8.95 20.60 -30.15
N SER A 263 -7.89 21.39 -30.30
CA SER A 263 -6.57 20.90 -30.69
C SER A 263 -5.93 20.02 -29.60
N GLN A 264 -6.13 20.32 -28.32
CA GLN A 264 -5.66 19.48 -27.21
C GLN A 264 -6.38 18.14 -27.17
N VAL A 265 -7.70 18.12 -27.38
CA VAL A 265 -8.49 16.89 -27.49
C VAL A 265 -7.97 16.00 -28.63
N HIS A 266 -7.79 16.56 -29.83
CA HIS A 266 -7.23 15.84 -30.98
C HIS A 266 -5.81 15.32 -30.72
N ARG A 267 -4.94 16.15 -30.13
CA ARG A 267 -3.56 15.77 -29.83
C ARG A 267 -3.50 14.60 -28.85
N GLN A 268 -4.33 14.61 -27.80
CA GLN A 268 -4.33 13.56 -26.79
C GLN A 268 -4.85 12.23 -27.36
N PHE A 269 -5.93 12.26 -28.15
CA PHE A 269 -6.44 11.06 -28.81
C PHE A 269 -5.45 10.50 -29.84
N ARG A 270 -4.75 11.37 -30.58
CA ARG A 270 -3.70 10.93 -31.50
C ARG A 270 -2.55 10.25 -30.75
N ARG A 271 -2.11 10.82 -29.63
CA ARG A 271 -1.07 10.22 -28.78
C ARG A 271 -1.47 8.82 -28.29
N LEU A 272 -2.72 8.64 -27.85
CA LEU A 272 -3.24 7.33 -27.46
C LEU A 272 -3.11 6.32 -28.61
N ARG A 273 -3.64 6.66 -29.80
CA ARG A 273 -3.58 5.79 -30.97
C ARG A 273 -2.15 5.42 -31.36
N GLU A 274 -1.25 6.40 -31.36
CA GLU A 274 0.16 6.18 -31.67
C GLU A 274 0.82 5.20 -30.69
N VAL A 275 0.50 5.27 -29.40
CA VAL A 275 1.08 4.37 -28.39
C VAL A 275 0.47 2.96 -28.46
N LEU A 276 -0.85 2.83 -28.54
CA LEU A 276 -1.52 1.52 -28.64
C LEU A 276 -1.09 0.74 -29.88
N GLU A 277 -1.05 1.42 -31.04
CA GLU A 277 -0.61 0.80 -32.28
C GLU A 277 0.85 0.34 -32.20
N ARG A 278 1.73 1.18 -31.63
CA ARG A 278 3.16 0.89 -31.55
C ARG A 278 3.50 -0.26 -30.60
N GLU A 279 2.90 -0.28 -29.42
CA GLU A 279 3.28 -1.24 -28.37
C GLU A 279 2.52 -2.57 -28.48
N ILE A 280 1.24 -2.54 -28.86
CA ILE A 280 0.37 -3.73 -28.81
C ILE A 280 -0.49 -3.95 -30.06
N GLY A 281 -0.44 -3.05 -31.05
CA GLY A 281 -1.11 -3.22 -32.35
C GLY A 281 -2.64 -3.25 -32.29
N VAL A 282 -3.21 -2.48 -31.35
CA VAL A 282 -4.68 -2.38 -31.18
C VAL A 282 -5.18 -0.96 -31.37
N GLU A 283 -6.45 -0.84 -31.77
CA GLU A 283 -7.16 0.43 -31.79
C GLU A 283 -7.74 0.77 -30.40
N PRO A 284 -8.01 2.06 -30.11
CA PRO A 284 -8.66 2.48 -28.87
C PRO A 284 -10.01 1.79 -28.64
N LEU A 285 -10.35 1.59 -27.37
CA LEU A 285 -11.62 1.05 -26.93
C LEU A 285 -12.82 1.92 -27.37
N PRO A 286 -14.00 1.31 -27.60
CA PRO A 286 -15.21 2.03 -27.97
C PRO A 286 -15.59 3.17 -27.01
N GLU A 287 -15.40 2.96 -25.72
CA GLU A 287 -15.66 3.91 -24.64
C GLU A 287 -14.78 5.16 -24.81
N THR A 288 -13.49 4.99 -25.08
CA THR A 288 -12.55 6.09 -25.32
C THR A 288 -12.88 6.86 -26.60
N ILE A 289 -13.30 6.16 -27.66
CA ILE A 289 -13.75 6.80 -28.91
C ILE A 289 -15.02 7.65 -28.63
N ALA A 290 -15.94 7.15 -27.80
CA ALA A 290 -17.13 7.88 -27.39
C ALA A 290 -16.78 9.12 -26.56
N ALA A 291 -15.86 8.99 -25.60
CA ALA A 291 -15.35 10.11 -24.80
C ALA A 291 -14.70 11.18 -25.68
N TYR A 292 -13.90 10.78 -26.67
CA TYR A 292 -13.30 11.69 -27.63
C TYR A 292 -14.34 12.47 -28.46
N ARG A 293 -15.38 11.79 -28.96
CA ARG A 293 -16.47 12.45 -29.70
C ARG A 293 -17.21 13.45 -28.83
N THR A 294 -17.49 13.08 -27.58
CA THR A 294 -18.15 13.94 -26.59
C THR A 294 -17.32 15.18 -26.29
N ALA A 295 -16.02 15.00 -25.99
CA ALA A 295 -15.10 16.11 -25.73
C ALA A 295 -15.02 17.09 -26.92
N LEU A 296 -15.03 16.60 -28.16
CA LEU A 296 -15.08 17.47 -29.34
C LEU A 296 -16.38 18.29 -29.40
N ALA A 297 -17.54 17.68 -29.13
CA ALA A 297 -18.81 18.37 -29.11
C ALA A 297 -18.84 19.48 -28.03
N GLU A 298 -18.32 19.18 -26.84
CA GLU A 298 -18.18 20.15 -25.74
C GLU A 298 -17.32 21.36 -26.14
N THR A 299 -16.18 21.13 -26.81
CA THR A 299 -15.33 22.25 -27.27
C THR A 299 -16.04 23.16 -28.27
N VAL A 300 -16.87 22.59 -29.16
CA VAL A 300 -17.64 23.35 -30.14
C VAL A 300 -18.72 24.17 -29.44
N GLU A 301 -19.42 23.57 -28.48
CA GLU A 301 -20.49 24.26 -27.75
C GLU A 301 -19.95 25.41 -26.90
N ARG A 302 -18.85 25.21 -26.17
CA ARG A 302 -18.19 26.30 -25.43
C ARG A 302 -17.75 27.44 -26.34
N SER A 303 -17.20 27.12 -27.52
CA SER A 303 -16.83 28.14 -28.52
C SER A 303 -18.04 28.94 -29.00
N ARG A 304 -19.17 28.28 -29.27
CA ARG A 304 -20.44 28.94 -29.64
C ARG A 304 -20.96 29.85 -28.54
N LEU A 305 -20.98 29.38 -27.29
CA LEU A 305 -21.41 30.15 -26.14
C LEU A 305 -20.53 31.39 -25.91
N SER A 306 -19.21 31.23 -26.04
CA SER A 306 -18.25 32.33 -25.98
C SER A 306 -18.50 33.38 -27.07
N ALA A 307 -18.70 32.94 -28.32
CA ALA A 307 -19.01 33.83 -29.43
C ALA A 307 -20.34 34.58 -29.23
N ALA A 308 -21.39 33.89 -28.75
CA ALA A 308 -22.67 34.50 -28.43
C ALA A 308 -22.53 35.57 -27.34
N SER A 309 -21.80 35.26 -26.26
CA SER A 309 -21.54 36.20 -25.15
C SER A 309 -20.80 37.46 -25.62
N ALA A 310 -19.78 37.31 -26.47
CA ALA A 310 -19.05 38.43 -27.05
C ALA A 310 -19.94 39.37 -27.89
N VAL A 311 -20.87 38.80 -28.67
CA VAL A 311 -21.86 39.58 -29.43
C VAL A 311 -22.79 40.35 -28.50
N PHE A 312 -23.26 39.75 -27.41
CA PHE A 312 -24.10 40.43 -26.42
C PHE A 312 -23.36 41.55 -25.69
N ALA A 313 -22.10 41.35 -25.28
CA ALA A 313 -21.28 42.37 -24.66
C ALA A 313 -21.05 43.58 -25.58
N THR A 314 -20.78 43.33 -26.86
CA THR A 314 -20.57 44.37 -27.87
C THR A 314 -21.84 45.21 -28.09
N ARG A 315 -23.01 44.58 -28.15
CA ARG A 315 -24.31 45.29 -28.29
C ARG A 315 -24.64 46.15 -27.07
N ARG A 316 -24.33 45.68 -25.85
CA ARG A 316 -24.56 46.45 -24.61
C ARG A 316 -23.63 47.66 -24.49
N GLY A 317 -22.37 47.52 -24.91
CA GLY A 317 -21.40 48.61 -24.97
C GLY A 317 -21.77 49.72 -25.96
N LEU A 318 -22.28 49.35 -27.15
CA LEU A 318 -22.77 50.30 -28.15
C LEU A 318 -24.03 51.05 -27.68
N ALA A 319 -24.96 50.38 -26.99
CA ALA A 319 -26.14 51.03 -26.41
C ALA A 319 -25.79 52.04 -25.30
N ALA A 320 -24.77 51.76 -24.49
CA ALA A 320 -24.29 52.68 -23.44
C ALA A 320 -23.50 53.90 -23.99
N PHE A 321 -23.09 53.85 -25.26
CA PHE A 321 -22.43 54.95 -25.96
C PHE A 321 -23.46 55.86 -26.67
N ALA A 322 -24.55 55.29 -27.19
CA ALA A 322 -25.60 56.03 -27.90
C ALA A 322 -26.57 56.82 -27.01
N GLY A 323 -26.55 56.64 -25.69
CA GLY A 323 -27.42 57.36 -24.74
C GLY A 323 -26.79 58.60 -24.09
N ARG A 324 -25.69 59.13 -24.65
CA ARG A 324 -24.87 60.20 -24.03
C ARG A 324 -24.72 61.47 -24.87
N THR A 325 -25.56 61.66 -25.88
CA THR A 325 -25.61 62.85 -26.76
C THR A 325 -26.99 63.47 -26.70
#